data_AF-M1MYZ8-F1
#
_entry.id   AF-M1MYZ8-F1
#
_cell.length_a   1.000
_cell.length_b   1.000
_cell.length_c   1.000
_cell.angle_alpha   90.00
_cell.angle_beta   90.00
_cell.angle_gamma   90.00
#
_symmetry.space_group_name_H-M   'P 1'
#
loop_
_entity.id
_entity.type
_entity.pdbx_description
1 polymer ?
#
loop_
_entity_poly.entity_id
_entity_poly.type
_entity_poly.pdbx_seq_one_letter_code
_entity_poly.pdbx_strand_id
1 'polypeptide(L)' 'MGNLIKINMYAESKQKNGTILDLKRLEANIATYNIWLENNHREDKIETYEEFLQII' A
#
# COMPACT_ATOMS: atom_id res chain seq x y z
N MET A 1 -0.21 7.95 8.09
CA MET A 1 -0.03 7.64 6.65
C MET A 1 1.46 7.51 6.39
N GLY A 2 2.01 6.32 6.67
CA GLY A 2 3.45 6.11 6.69
C GLY A 2 4.06 6.11 5.29
N ASN A 3 5.39 6.07 5.26
CA ASN A 3 6.17 6.37 4.06
C ASN A 3 5.94 5.37 2.92
N LEU A 4 5.51 4.13 3.23
CA LEU A 4 5.35 3.05 2.26
C LEU A 4 4.10 3.19 1.40
N ILE A 5 3.01 3.68 2.00
CA ILE A 5 1.79 4.06 1.27
C ILE A 5 2.12 5.13 0.20
N LYS A 6 2.94 6.13 0.57
CA LYS A 6 3.36 7.21 -0.35
C LYS A 6 4.22 6.70 -1.50
N ILE A 7 5.10 5.71 -1.23
CA ILE A 7 5.94 5.08 -2.25
C ILE A 7 5.08 4.30 -3.25
N ASN A 8 4.08 3.53 -2.79
CA ASN A 8 3.15 2.85 -3.70
C ASN A 8 2.32 3.80 -4.54
N MET A 9 1.79 4.87 -3.93
CA MET A 9 1.09 5.92 -4.66
C MET A 9 1.95 6.50 -5.78
N TYR A 10 3.22 6.78 -5.48
CA TYR A 10 4.16 7.30 -6.45
C TYR A 10 4.46 6.28 -7.55
N ALA A 11 4.71 5.01 -7.21
CA ALA A 11 4.98 3.95 -8.16
C ALA A 11 3.79 3.69 -9.10
N GLU A 12 2.57 3.58 -8.56
CA GLU A 12 1.36 3.41 -9.37
C GLU A 12 1.12 4.62 -10.30
N SER A 13 1.32 5.83 -9.80
CA SER A 13 1.22 7.06 -10.59
C SER A 13 2.26 7.13 -11.71
N LYS A 14 3.42 6.46 -11.57
CA LYS A 14 4.50 6.45 -12.58
C LYS A 14 4.36 5.31 -13.60
N GLN A 15 3.80 4.17 -13.21
CA GLN A 15 3.62 3.03 -14.13
C GLN A 15 2.53 3.26 -15.17
N LYS A 16 1.49 4.06 -14.85
CA LYS A 16 0.41 4.36 -15.79
C LYS A 16 0.70 5.62 -16.60
N ASN A 17 1.38 5.47 -17.74
CA ASN A 17 1.41 6.49 -18.79
C ASN A 17 -0.02 6.74 -19.32
N GLY A 18 -0.76 7.63 -18.67
CA GLY A 18 -2.03 8.18 -19.18
C GLY A 18 -3.32 7.54 -18.65
N THR A 19 -3.28 6.65 -17.67
CA THR A 19 -4.51 6.14 -17.03
C THR A 19 -4.76 6.87 -15.71
N ILE A 20 -6.00 7.34 -15.51
CA ILE A 20 -6.45 7.96 -14.26
C ILE A 20 -6.14 6.99 -13.11
N LEU A 21 -5.41 7.48 -12.10
CA LEU A 21 -5.15 6.77 -10.86
C LEU A 21 -6.50 6.36 -10.26
N ASP A 22 -6.74 5.06 -10.06
CA ASP A 22 -7.97 4.59 -9.43
C ASP A 22 -7.83 4.78 -7.91
N LEU A 23 -8.15 6.00 -7.48
CA LEU A 23 -8.08 6.42 -6.08
C LEU A 23 -8.85 5.48 -5.16
N LYS A 24 -9.99 4.93 -5.60
CA LYS A 24 -10.79 4.01 -4.79
C LYS A 24 -10.04 2.71 -4.52
N ARG A 25 -9.41 2.15 -5.56
CA ARG A 25 -8.61 0.92 -5.40
C ARG A 25 -7.41 1.16 -4.50
N LEU A 26 -6.75 2.30 -4.65
CA LEU A 26 -5.63 2.69 -3.81
C LEU A 26 -6.05 2.85 -2.34
N GLU A 27 -7.14 3.56 -2.06
CA GLU A 27 -7.70 3.72 -0.72
C GLU A 27 -8.06 2.37 -0.09
N ALA A 28 -8.66 1.47 -0.87
CA ALA A 28 -8.95 0.10 -0.42
C ALA A 28 -7.68 -0.66 -0.04
N ASN A 29 -6.65 -0.65 -0.90
CA ASN A 29 -5.37 -1.30 -0.63
C ASN A 29 -4.70 -0.75 0.64
N ILE A 30 -4.74 0.57 0.84
CA ILE A 30 -4.20 1.23 2.04
C ILE A 30 -4.97 0.78 3.30
N ALA A 31 -6.30 0.75 3.23
CA ALA A 31 -7.13 0.31 4.35
C ALA A 31 -6.85 -1.15 4.70
N THR A 32 -6.76 -2.04 3.70
CA THR A 32 -6.42 -3.46 3.91
C THR A 32 -5.06 -3.62 4.58
N TYR A 33 -4.05 -2.88 4.14
CA TYR A 33 -2.72 -2.93 4.75
C TYR A 33 -2.71 -2.44 6.20
N ASN A 34 -3.38 -1.32 6.51
CA ASN A 34 -3.46 -0.82 7.88
C ASN A 34 -4.17 -1.81 8.82
N ILE A 35 -5.28 -2.41 8.38
CA ILE A 35 -5.99 -3.44 9.15
C ILE A 35 -5.07 -4.64 9.40
N TRP A 36 -4.31 -5.05 8.39
CA TRP A 36 -3.37 -6.16 8.53
C TRP A 36 -2.24 -5.83 9.52
N LEU A 37 -1.69 -4.61 9.50
CA LEU A 37 -0.71 -4.15 10.49
C LEU A 37 -1.26 -4.22 11.92
N GLU A 38 -2.46 -3.69 12.14
CA GLU A 38 -3.11 -3.67 13.46
C GLU A 38 -3.37 -5.09 13.98
N ASN A 39 -3.94 -5.96 13.13
CA ASN A 39 -4.27 -7.33 13.50
C ASN A 39 -3.02 -8.18 13.81
N ASN A 40 -1.89 -7.87 13.20
CA ASN A 40 -0.64 -8.61 13.40
C ASN A 40 0.32 -7.92 14.38
N HIS A 41 -0.08 -6.79 14.98
CA HIS A 41 0.78 -5.96 15.83
C HIS A 41 2.12 -5.60 15.18
N ARG A 42 2.10 -5.30 13.87
CA ARG A 42 3.31 -4.97 13.10
C ARG A 42 3.45 -3.47 12.88
N GLU A 43 4.68 -3.01 12.75
CA GLU A 43 5.01 -1.63 12.41
C GLU A 43 5.06 -1.43 10.89
N ASP A 44 4.73 -0.22 10.44
CA ASP A 44 4.81 0.17 9.02
C ASP A 44 6.27 0.32 8.58
N LYS A 45 6.87 -0.79 8.13
CA LYS A 45 8.26 -0.92 7.65
C LYS A 45 8.30 -1.72 6.35
N ILE A 46 9.40 -1.58 5.59
CA ILE A 46 9.46 -2.13 4.24
C ILE A 46 9.38 -3.65 4.25
N GLU A 47 10.01 -4.28 5.24
CA GLU A 47 10.00 -5.72 5.46
C GLU A 47 8.57 -6.20 5.76
N THR A 48 7.85 -5.48 6.61
CA THR A 48 6.44 -5.72 6.92
C THR A 48 5.55 -5.61 5.67
N TYR A 49 5.83 -4.63 4.81
CA TYR A 49 5.09 -4.44 3.58
C TYR A 49 5.38 -5.54 2.55
N GLU A 50 6.63 -6.00 2.45
CA GLU A 50 7.01 -7.13 1.61
C GLU A 50 6.32 -8.43 2.07
N GLU A 51 6.24 -8.67 3.37
CA GLU A 51 5.47 -9.81 3.92
C GLU A 51 3.98 -9.71 3.59
N PHE A 52 3.39 -8.52 3.72
CA PHE A 52 2.00 -8.28 3.34
C PHE A 52 1.75 -8.60 1.88
N LEU A 53 2.64 -8.18 0.98
CA LEU A 53 2.56 -8.47 -0.46
C LEU A 53 2.68 -9.96 -0.80
N GLN A 54 3.27 -10.78 0.06
CA GLN A 54 3.36 -12.24 -0.16
C GLN A 54 2.10 -13.00 0.27
N ILE A 55 1.23 -12.37 1.07
CA ILE A 55 0.01 -12.98 1.62
C ILE A 55 -1.21 -12.73 0.71
N ILE A 56 -1.15 -11.72 -0.17
CA ILE A 56 -2.23 -11.28 -1.06
C ILE A 56 -1.96 -11.74 -2.49
#